data_AF-A0A8S8YTM1-F1
#
_entry.id   AF-A0A8S8YTM1-F1
#
_cell.length_a   1.000
_cell.length_b   1.000
_cell.length_c   1.000
_cell.angle_alpha   90.00
_cell.angle_beta   90.00
_cell.angle_gamma   90.00
#
_symmetry.space_group_name_H-M   'P 1'
#
loop_
_entity.id
_entity.type
_entity.pdbx_description
1 polymer ?
#
loop_
_entity_poly.entity_id
_entity_poly.type
_entity_poly.pdbx_seq_one_letter_code
_entity_poly.pdbx_strand_id
1 'polypeptide(L)'
;MRKLELKKKKYIQAEVELIPEIDQNLSLVRWNALIELWKKKIIHQALPQVVESHALDHVLEQYYLTSDSPTIDYIYSLAALGAKDPNDLQPLLEATTMEDLIERTKELLTVK
;
A
#
# COMPACT_ATOMS: atom_id res chain seq x y z
N MET A 1 42.97 -20.93 29.26
CA MET A 1 42.62 -19.61 28.68
C MET A 1 41.48 -19.81 27.67
N ARG A 2 40.31 -19.19 27.89
CA ARG A 2 39.15 -19.30 26.99
C ARG A 2 38.99 -17.96 26.27
N LYS A 3 39.22 -17.92 24.95
CA LYS A 3 38.90 -16.77 24.10
C LYS A 3 37.38 -16.69 23.97
N LEU A 4 36.76 -15.64 24.50
CA LEU A 4 35.40 -15.25 24.11
C LEU A 4 35.50 -14.61 22.72
N GLU A 5 34.95 -15.27 21.70
CA GLU A 5 34.73 -14.62 20.42
C GLU A 5 33.64 -13.55 20.58
N LEU A 6 34.07 -12.29 20.63
CA LEU A 6 33.19 -11.15 20.46
C LEU A 6 32.61 -11.23 19.03
N LYS A 7 31.34 -11.65 18.91
CA LYS A 7 30.55 -11.54 17.67
C LYS A 7 30.57 -10.08 17.21
N LYS A 8 31.50 -9.72 16.31
CA LYS A 8 31.54 -8.40 15.68
C LYS A 8 30.21 -8.17 14.95
N LYS A 9 29.49 -7.11 15.31
CA LYS A 9 28.33 -6.66 14.55
C LYS A 9 28.76 -6.38 13.11
N LYS A 10 28.14 -7.04 12.14
CA LYS A 10 28.35 -6.78 10.72
C LYS A 10 27.33 -5.72 10.31
N TYR A 11 27.83 -4.56 9.90
CA TYR A 11 27.01 -3.48 9.36
C TYR A 11 27.18 -3.46 7.84
N ILE A 12 26.07 -3.38 7.11
CA ILE A 12 26.08 -3.13 5.68
C ILE A 12 26.00 -1.62 5.50
N GLN A 13 26.90 -1.07 4.69
CA GLN A 13 26.91 0.34 4.30
C GLN A 13 26.48 0.42 2.84
N ALA A 14 25.55 1.30 2.54
CA ALA A 14 25.11 1.61 1.18
C ALA A 14 24.98 3.13 1.05
N GLU A 15 25.24 3.65 -0.14
CA GLU A 15 24.89 5.02 -0.48
C GLU A 15 23.37 5.07 -0.70
N VAL A 16 22.72 6.08 -0.12
CA VAL A 16 21.27 6.28 -0.22
C VAL A 16 21.00 7.63 -0.87
N GLU A 17 20.08 7.64 -1.81
CA GLU A 17 19.53 8.86 -2.41
C GLU A 17 18.12 9.09 -1.86
N LEU A 18 17.77 10.34 -1.57
CA LEU A 18 16.43 10.68 -1.11
C LEU A 18 15.51 10.76 -2.33
N ILE A 19 14.44 9.98 -2.30
CA ILE A 19 13.37 10.09 -3.29
C ILE A 19 12.56 11.37 -2.98
N PRO A 20 12.25 12.22 -3.97
CA PRO A 20 11.42 13.40 -3.76
C PRO A 20 10.05 13.02 -3.19
N GLU A 21 9.54 13.84 -2.27
CA GLU A 21 8.17 13.70 -1.80
C GLU A 21 7.18 14.00 -2.93
N ILE A 22 6.10 13.22 -2.99
CA ILE A 22 4.97 13.49 -3.88
C ILE A 22 4.06 14.50 -3.15
N ASP A 23 4.08 15.75 -3.59
CA ASP A 23 3.33 16.88 -3.01
C ASP A 23 1.96 17.13 -3.67
N GLN A 24 1.62 16.32 -4.68
CA GLN A 24 0.41 16.47 -5.47
C GLN A 24 -0.82 15.99 -4.72
N ASN A 25 -1.92 16.74 -4.80
CA ASN A 25 -3.18 16.38 -4.16
C ASN A 25 -3.85 15.18 -4.86
N LEU A 26 -4.38 14.27 -4.06
CA LEU A 26 -5.26 13.19 -4.53
C LEU A 26 -6.70 13.69 -4.61
N SER A 27 -7.31 13.62 -5.79
CA SER A 27 -8.73 13.97 -5.94
C SER A 27 -9.62 12.87 -5.39
N LEU A 28 -10.76 13.26 -4.81
CA LEU A 28 -11.76 12.33 -4.29
C LEU A 28 -12.25 11.33 -5.36
N VAL A 29 -12.36 11.77 -6.61
CA VAL A 29 -12.75 10.90 -7.74
C VAL A 29 -11.73 9.77 -7.95
N ARG A 30 -10.43 10.09 -7.93
CA ARG A 30 -9.37 9.10 -8.11
C ARG A 30 -9.26 8.17 -6.90
N TRP A 31 -9.41 8.72 -5.70
CA TRP A 31 -9.45 7.95 -4.46
C TRP A 31 -10.59 6.92 -4.46
N ASN A 32 -11.81 7.36 -4.76
CA ASN A 32 -12.98 6.48 -4.81
C ASN A 32 -12.82 5.37 -5.86
N ALA A 33 -12.17 5.67 -7.00
CA ALA A 33 -11.87 4.65 -8.00
C ALA A 33 -10.92 3.56 -7.46
N LEU A 34 -9.92 3.93 -6.63
CA LEU A 34 -9.02 2.96 -5.98
C LEU A 34 -9.76 2.11 -4.94
N ILE A 35 -10.64 2.71 -4.14
CA ILE A 35 -11.49 1.97 -3.19
C ILE A 35 -12.32 0.91 -3.91
N GLU A 36 -12.95 1.25 -5.03
CA GLU A 36 -13.77 0.30 -5.78
C GLU A 36 -12.95 -0.87 -6.35
N LEU A 37 -11.72 -0.62 -6.80
CA LEU A 37 -10.79 -1.67 -7.21
C LEU A 37 -10.41 -2.57 -6.03
N TRP A 38 -10.07 -1.97 -4.89
CA TRP A 38 -9.74 -2.70 -3.67
C TRP A 38 -10.90 -3.60 -3.24
N LYS A 39 -12.12 -3.08 -3.15
CA LYS A 39 -13.31 -3.87 -2.80
C LYS A 39 -13.51 -5.06 -3.73
N LYS A 40 -13.42 -4.84 -5.05
CA LYS A 40 -13.52 -5.92 -6.05
C LYS A 40 -12.45 -6.99 -5.84
N LYS A 41 -11.21 -6.58 -5.58
CA LYS A 41 -10.11 -7.51 -5.30
C LYS A 41 -10.35 -8.34 -4.05
N ILE A 42 -10.73 -7.72 -2.94
CA ILE A 42 -10.99 -8.43 -1.68
C ILE A 42 -12.15 -9.41 -1.82
N ILE A 43 -13.26 -8.99 -2.44
CA ILE A 43 -14.42 -9.87 -2.69
C ILE A 43 -14.00 -11.07 -3.55
N HIS A 44 -13.23 -10.85 -4.61
CA HIS A 44 -12.75 -11.94 -5.46
C HIS A 44 -11.83 -12.90 -4.70
N GLN A 45 -10.93 -12.38 -3.87
CA GLN A 45 -9.99 -13.20 -3.10
C GLN A 45 -10.63 -13.98 -1.96
N ALA A 46 -11.76 -13.49 -1.44
CA ALA A 46 -12.49 -14.17 -0.39
C ALA A 46 -13.28 -15.40 -0.89
N LEU A 47 -13.42 -15.59 -2.22
CA LEU A 47 -14.17 -16.71 -2.76
C LEU A 47 -13.64 -18.07 -2.23
N PRO A 48 -14.55 -19.00 -1.85
CA PRO A 48 -16.01 -18.98 -2.10
C PRO A 48 -16.83 -18.23 -1.03
N GLN A 49 -16.20 -17.63 -0.02
CA GLN A 49 -16.92 -16.84 0.98
C GLN A 49 -17.54 -15.61 0.34
N VAL A 50 -18.84 -15.40 0.58
CA VAL A 50 -19.53 -14.19 0.15
C VAL A 50 -19.20 -13.07 1.12
N VAL A 51 -18.51 -12.04 0.63
CA VAL A 51 -18.23 -10.81 1.36
C VAL A 51 -19.07 -9.69 0.78
N GLU A 52 -19.87 -9.06 1.61
CA GLU A 52 -20.69 -7.93 1.20
C GLU A 52 -19.85 -6.65 1.13
N SER A 53 -20.10 -5.82 0.11
CA SER A 53 -19.39 -4.54 -0.08
C SER A 53 -19.46 -3.63 1.15
N HIS A 54 -20.62 -3.60 1.83
CA HIS A 54 -20.81 -2.76 3.02
C HIS A 54 -19.93 -3.18 4.21
N ALA A 55 -19.58 -4.47 4.31
CA ALA A 55 -18.69 -4.95 5.36
C ALA A 55 -17.25 -4.43 5.16
N LEU A 56 -16.87 -4.16 3.91
CA LEU A 56 -15.58 -3.57 3.58
C LEU A 56 -15.54 -2.07 3.87
N ASP A 57 -16.68 -1.37 3.88
CA ASP A 57 -16.74 0.02 4.33
C ASP A 57 -16.32 0.15 5.80
N HIS A 58 -16.73 -0.78 6.65
CA HIS A 58 -16.28 -0.81 8.05
C HIS A 58 -14.78 -1.02 8.20
N VAL A 59 -14.14 -1.77 7.30
CA VAL A 59 -12.68 -1.89 7.29
C VAL A 59 -12.06 -0.53 6.97
N LEU A 60 -12.55 0.17 5.93
CA LEU A 60 -12.06 1.50 5.59
C LEU A 60 -12.23 2.49 6.75
N GLU A 61 -13.35 2.44 7.47
CA GLU A 61 -13.59 3.25 8.67
C GLU A 61 -12.56 2.95 9.78
N GLN A 62 -12.28 1.68 10.05
CA GLN A 62 -11.31 1.26 11.08
C GLN A 62 -9.89 1.74 10.81
N TYR A 63 -9.52 1.83 9.52
CA TYR A 63 -8.22 2.35 9.09
C TYR A 63 -8.26 3.86 8.80
N TYR A 64 -9.36 4.55 9.15
CA TYR A 64 -9.54 5.99 8.95
C TYR A 64 -9.41 6.44 7.48
N LEU A 65 -9.85 5.59 6.55
CA LEU A 65 -9.76 5.80 5.09
C LEU A 65 -11.02 6.45 4.50
N THR A 66 -12.05 6.69 5.31
CA THR A 66 -13.28 7.41 4.94
C THR A 66 -13.11 8.92 5.20
N SER A 67 -12.40 9.62 4.32
CA SER A 67 -12.18 11.08 4.40
C SER A 67 -12.53 11.76 3.08
N ASP A 68 -13.09 12.97 3.18
CA ASP A 68 -13.36 13.86 2.04
C ASP A 68 -12.08 14.54 1.51
N SER A 69 -10.96 14.41 2.23
CA SER A 69 -9.65 14.94 1.87
C SER A 69 -8.59 13.83 1.95
N PRO A 70 -8.59 12.89 0.99
CA PRO A 70 -7.68 11.75 1.01
C PRO A 70 -6.24 12.22 0.71
N THR A 71 -5.27 11.61 1.38
CA THR A 71 -3.84 11.94 1.24
C THR A 71 -3.07 10.82 0.57
N ILE A 72 -1.80 11.05 0.28
CA ILE A 72 -0.92 10.00 -0.24
C ILE A 72 -0.81 8.79 0.70
N ASP A 73 -0.81 9.02 2.01
CA ASP A 73 -0.73 7.95 3.01
C ASP A 73 -1.92 6.98 2.93
N TYR A 74 -3.06 7.46 2.43
CA TYR A 74 -4.25 6.63 2.24
C TYR A 74 -4.05 5.64 1.11
N ILE A 75 -3.30 6.02 0.05
CA ILE A 75 -2.95 5.11 -1.04
C ILE A 75 -2.06 3.99 -0.49
N TYR A 76 -1.02 4.31 0.27
CA TYR A 76 -0.14 3.31 0.87
C TYR A 76 -0.89 2.38 1.83
N SER A 77 -1.79 2.94 2.64
CA SER A 77 -2.62 2.17 3.57
C SER A 77 -3.58 1.22 2.84
N LEU A 78 -4.27 1.71 1.81
CA LEU A 78 -5.18 0.90 0.99
C LEU A 78 -4.42 -0.21 0.23
N ALA A 79 -3.25 0.12 -0.31
CA ALA A 79 -2.38 -0.84 -0.97
C ALA A 79 -1.94 -1.95 -0.01
N ALA A 80 -1.54 -1.60 1.22
CA ALA A 80 -1.19 -2.57 2.25
C ALA A 80 -2.36 -3.49 2.62
N LEU A 81 -3.59 -2.96 2.70
CA LEU A 81 -4.80 -3.76 2.93
C LEU A 81 -5.15 -4.67 1.75
N GLY A 82 -4.70 -4.34 0.53
CA GLY A 82 -4.96 -5.11 -0.68
C GLY A 82 -3.81 -6.02 -1.11
N ALA A 83 -2.62 -5.90 -0.52
CA ALA A 83 -1.43 -6.66 -0.89
C ALA A 83 -1.52 -8.10 -0.37
N LYS A 84 -0.96 -9.04 -1.13
CA LYS A 84 -0.86 -10.45 -0.71
C LYS A 84 0.51 -10.73 -0.09
N ASP A 85 1.54 -10.07 -0.61
CA ASP A 85 2.91 -10.17 -0.15
C ASP A 85 3.47 -8.76 0.09
N PRO A 86 4.30 -8.53 1.13
CA PRO A 86 4.93 -7.24 1.36
C PRO A 86 5.75 -6.73 0.15
N ASN A 87 6.33 -7.62 -0.66
CA ASN A 87 7.08 -7.25 -1.85
C ASN A 87 6.19 -6.61 -2.93
N ASP A 88 4.87 -6.84 -2.90
CA ASP A 88 3.93 -6.20 -3.82
C ASP A 88 3.90 -4.66 -3.63
N LEU A 89 4.35 -4.16 -2.46
CA LEU A 89 4.37 -2.74 -2.14
C LEU A 89 5.65 -2.04 -2.63
N GLN A 90 6.71 -2.78 -2.94
CA GLN A 90 7.99 -2.21 -3.36
C GLN A 90 7.84 -1.25 -4.56
N PRO A 91 7.09 -1.60 -5.64
CA PRO A 91 6.88 -0.67 -6.73
C PRO A 91 6.18 0.62 -6.30
N LEU A 92 5.29 0.59 -5.31
CA LEU A 92 4.60 1.80 -4.86
C LEU A 92 5.56 2.73 -4.11
N LEU A 93 6.49 2.18 -3.33
CA LEU A 93 7.49 2.94 -2.57
C LEU A 93 8.55 3.60 -3.48
N GLU A 94 8.74 3.06 -4.68
CA GLU A 94 9.65 3.59 -5.70
C GLU A 94 8.97 4.59 -6.66
N ALA A 95 7.68 4.84 -6.50
CA ALA A 95 6.96 5.80 -7.33
C ALA A 95 7.40 7.23 -6.98
N THR A 96 7.71 8.04 -7.99
CA THR A 96 8.18 9.42 -7.81
C THR A 96 7.13 10.46 -8.18
N THR A 97 5.96 10.04 -8.65
CA THR A 97 4.85 10.93 -9.05
C THR A 97 3.52 10.36 -8.60
N MET A 98 2.51 11.21 -8.41
CA MET A 98 1.16 10.76 -8.03
C MET A 98 0.51 9.91 -9.13
N GLU A 99 0.78 10.21 -10.40
CA GLU A 99 0.28 9.39 -11.51
C GLU A 99 0.85 7.98 -11.47
N ASP A 100 2.17 7.85 -11.34
CA ASP A 100 2.86 6.56 -11.27
C ASP A 100 2.41 5.76 -10.03
N LEU A 101 2.31 6.40 -8.87
CA LEU A 101 1.81 5.77 -7.65
C LEU A 101 0.39 5.22 -7.83
N ILE A 102 -0.48 5.98 -8.48
CA ILE A 102 -1.86 5.58 -8.72
C ILE A 102 -1.94 4.43 -9.73
N GLU A 103 -1.17 4.47 -10.82
CA GLU A 103 -1.12 3.38 -11.80
C GLU A 103 -0.60 2.09 -11.17
N ARG A 104 0.52 2.13 -10.43
CA ARG A 104 1.05 0.96 -9.72
C ARG A 104 0.07 0.43 -8.67
N THR A 105 -0.67 1.31 -8.00
CA THR A 105 -1.74 0.89 -7.08
C THR A 105 -2.90 0.22 -7.82
N LYS A 106 -3.31 0.72 -9.00
CA LYS A 106 -4.33 0.06 -9.82
C LYS A 106 -3.88 -1.32 -10.29
N GLU A 107 -2.64 -1.45 -10.72
CA GLU A 107 -2.05 -2.75 -11.11
C GLU A 107 -2.06 -3.74 -9.95
N LEU A 108 -1.64 -3.29 -8.76
CA LEU A 108 -1.75 -4.07 -7.54
C LEU A 108 -3.19 -4.52 -7.29
N LEU A 109 -4.15 -3.60 -7.36
CA LEU A 109 -5.55 -3.84 -7.00
C LEU A 109 -6.36 -4.55 -8.09
N THR A 110 -5.83 -4.73 -9.30
CA THR A 110 -6.54 -5.41 -10.38
C THR A 110 -6.42 -6.92 -10.22
N VAL A 111 -7.57 -7.60 -10.26
CA VAL A 111 -7.63 -9.06 -10.29
C VAL A 111 -7.18 -9.55 -11.66
N LYS A 112 -6.21 -10.46 -11.69
CA LYS A 112 -5.75 -11.14 -12.90
C LYS A 112 -6.55 -12.41 -13.16
#